data_AF-A0A7X9KMQ5-F1
#
_entry.id   AF-A0A7X9KMQ5-F1
#
_cell.length_a   1.000
_cell.length_b   1.000
_cell.length_c   1.000
_cell.angle_alpha   90.00
_cell.angle_beta   90.00
_cell.angle_gamma   90.00
#
_symmetry.space_group_name_H-M   'P 1'
#
loop_
_entity.id
_entity.type
_entity.pdbx_description
1 polymer ?
#
loop_
_entity_poly.entity_id
_entity_poly.type
_entity_poly.pdbx_seq_one_letter_code
_entity_poly.pdbx_strand_id
1 'polypeptide(L)'
;MVGTGLRFASTAPSRRRCPGVTGISGRSRRVVRVKLLLLDGNSLTYRAFYALPTDMATASGQVTNAVFGFTSMFIYMVKDQQP
;
A
#
# COMPACT_ATOMS: atom_id res chain seq x y z
N MET A 1 23.92 1.74 45.87
CA MET A 1 24.66 0.81 44.99
C MET A 1 23.64 0.04 44.18
N VAL A 2 23.43 0.14 42.87
CA VAL A 2 23.91 0.91 41.70
C VAL A 2 22.69 0.76 40.74
N GLY A 3 22.08 1.76 40.10
CA GLY A 3 22.60 3.01 39.63
C GLY A 3 23.06 2.95 38.17
N THR A 4 22.26 2.43 37.22
CA THR A 4 22.56 2.60 35.78
C THR A 4 21.28 2.71 34.94
N GLY A 5 20.77 3.94 34.85
CA GLY A 5 19.95 4.36 33.72
C GLY A 5 20.82 4.47 32.47
N LEU A 6 20.56 3.64 31.45
CA LEU A 6 21.05 3.90 30.10
C LEU A 6 20.03 4.77 29.36
N ARG A 7 20.25 6.09 29.46
CA ARG A 7 19.71 7.06 28.51
C ARG A 7 20.44 6.84 27.19
N PHE A 8 19.74 6.32 26.17
CA PHE A 8 20.26 6.36 24.80
C PHE A 8 20.26 7.82 24.34
N ALA A 9 21.45 8.41 24.34
CA ALA A 9 21.68 9.77 23.89
C ALA A 9 21.36 9.88 22.39
N SER A 10 20.50 10.85 22.06
CA SER A 10 20.25 11.34 20.71
C SER A 10 21.53 11.95 20.15
N THR A 11 22.16 11.26 19.19
CA THR A 11 23.19 11.85 18.32
C THR A 11 22.54 12.33 17.04
N ALA A 12 22.17 13.61 17.02
CA ALA A 12 21.81 14.34 15.82
C ALA A 12 23.01 14.37 14.84
N PRO A 13 22.82 14.06 13.55
CA PRO A 13 23.90 14.19 12.58
C PRO A 13 24.13 15.67 12.29
N SER A 14 25.36 16.10 12.59
CA SER A 14 25.96 17.37 12.19
C SER A 14 25.67 17.67 10.72
N ARG A 15 24.80 18.67 10.47
CA ARG A 15 24.59 19.25 9.14
C ARG A 15 25.88 19.96 8.72
N ARG A 16 26.70 19.28 7.91
CA ARG A 16 27.71 19.96 7.08
C ARG A 16 26.96 20.87 6.10
N ARG A 17 26.97 22.17 6.38
CA ARG A 17 26.47 23.20 5.48
C ARG A 17 27.56 23.46 4.45
N CYS A 18 27.42 22.90 3.25
CA CYS A 18 28.25 23.28 2.12
C CYS A 18 27.83 24.70 1.68
N PRO A 19 28.73 25.70 1.70
CA PRO A 19 28.46 26.99 1.07
C PRO A 19 28.92 26.91 -0.39
N GLY A 20 27.97 26.93 -1.33
CA GLY A 20 28.29 27.04 -2.76
C GLY A 20 27.44 26.15 -3.65
N VAL A 21 26.18 26.54 -3.87
CA VAL A 21 25.46 26.19 -5.10
C VAL A 21 24.83 27.48 -5.63
N THR A 22 25.63 28.24 -6.36
CA THR A 22 25.15 29.39 -7.12
C THR A 22 24.53 28.87 -8.40
N GLY A 23 23.23 29.11 -8.57
CA GLY A 23 22.59 29.19 -9.88
C GLY A 23 22.52 27.90 -10.69
N ILE A 24 21.60 27.01 -10.32
CA ILE A 24 20.89 26.22 -11.34
C ILE A 24 19.43 26.65 -11.23
N SER A 25 19.03 27.57 -12.12
CA SER A 25 17.61 27.87 -12.38
C SER A 25 16.96 26.62 -12.96
N GLY A 26 16.69 25.65 -12.09
CA GLY A 26 16.06 24.39 -12.42
C GLY A 26 14.65 24.67 -12.89
N ARG A 27 14.41 24.51 -14.19
CA ARG A 27 13.07 24.45 -14.75
C ARG A 27 12.31 23.38 -13.99
N SER A 28 11.40 23.79 -13.11
CA SER A 28 10.58 22.90 -12.29
C SER A 28 9.76 22.02 -13.22
N ARG A 29 10.28 20.84 -13.57
CA ARG A 29 9.54 19.81 -14.28
C ARG A 29 8.44 19.38 -13.32
N ARG A 30 7.19 19.69 -13.67
CA ARG A 30 6.02 19.18 -12.95
C ARG A 30 6.03 17.66 -13.11
N VAL A 31 6.51 16.95 -12.09
CA VAL A 31 6.46 15.49 -12.05
C VAL A 31 5.01 15.10 -11.78
N VAL A 32 4.32 14.62 -12.82
CA VAL A 32 3.01 14.02 -12.64
C VAL A 32 3.23 12.69 -11.94
N ARG A 33 2.77 12.58 -10.69
CA ARG A 33 2.82 11.33 -9.92
C ARG A 33 1.69 10.44 -10.43
N VAL A 34 2.04 9.42 -11.22
CA VAL A 34 1.09 8.36 -11.61
C VAL A 34 1.04 7.36 -10.46
N LYS A 35 -0.17 7.00 -10.00
CA LYS A 35 -0.36 5.95 -9.00
C LYS A 35 -0.47 4.62 -9.73
N LEU A 36 0.25 3.61 -9.22
CA LEU A 36 0.20 2.26 -9.76
C LEU A 36 -0.35 1.33 -8.69
N LEU A 37 -1.45 0.64 -9.00
CA LEU A 37 -2.06 -0.38 -8.16
C LEU A 37 -1.70 -1.76 -8.72
N LEU A 38 -0.95 -2.57 -7.96
CA LEU A 38 -0.64 -3.96 -8.30
C LEU A 38 -1.51 -4.91 -7.47
N LEU A 39 -2.06 -5.94 -8.13
CA LEU A 39 -2.98 -6.90 -7.52
C LEU A 39 -2.53 -8.32 -7.85
N ASP A 40 -2.53 -9.19 -6.84
CA ASP A 40 -2.35 -10.64 -7.01
C ASP A 40 -3.72 -11.33 -7.00
N GLY A 41 -4.21 -11.68 -8.19
CA GLY A 41 -5.55 -12.24 -8.37
C GLY A 41 -5.74 -13.62 -7.72
N ASN A 42 -4.71 -14.47 -7.71
CA ASN A 42 -4.85 -15.84 -7.21
C ASN A 42 -5.02 -15.86 -5.69
N SER A 43 -4.13 -15.15 -4.98
CA SER A 43 -4.20 -15.04 -3.52
C SER A 43 -5.46 -14.32 -3.06
N LEU A 44 -5.94 -13.33 -3.82
CA LEU A 44 -7.15 -12.57 -3.46
C LEU A 44 -8.43 -13.39 -3.69
N THR A 45 -8.46 -14.17 -4.78
CA THR A 45 -9.57 -15.10 -5.05
C THR A 45 -9.63 -16.20 -4.00
N TYR A 46 -8.48 -16.74 -3.56
CA TYR A 46 -8.42 -17.70 -2.47
C TYR A 46 -9.00 -17.09 -1.18
N ARG A 47 -8.59 -15.88 -0.80
CA ARG A 47 -9.15 -15.18 0.36
C ARG A 47 -10.65 -14.97 0.25
N ALA A 48 -11.14 -14.56 -0.92
CA ALA A 48 -12.57 -14.39 -1.18
C ALA A 48 -13.37 -15.69 -1.05
N PHE A 49 -12.82 -16.81 -1.53
CA PHE A 49 -13.45 -18.13 -1.46
C PHE A 49 -13.67 -18.61 -0.01
N TYR A 50 -12.69 -18.41 0.88
CA TYR A 50 -12.81 -18.84 2.29
C TYR A 50 -13.49 -17.80 3.19
N ALA A 51 -13.59 -16.55 2.78
CA ALA A 51 -14.24 -15.50 3.57
C ALA A 51 -15.76 -15.49 3.43
N LEU A 52 -16.31 -16.09 2.37
CA LEU A 52 -17.73 -16.04 2.04
C LEU A 52 -18.36 -17.44 2.08
N PRO A 53 -19.61 -17.56 2.57
CA PRO A 53 -20.30 -18.84 2.65
C PRO A 53 -20.47 -19.47 1.27
N THR A 54 -20.34 -20.81 1.21
CA THR A 54 -20.46 -21.59 -0.02
C THR A 54 -21.88 -21.74 -0.53
N ASP A 55 -22.87 -21.27 0.24
CA ASP A 55 -24.30 -21.30 -0.13
C ASP A 55 -24.62 -20.33 -1.29
N MET A 56 -23.68 -19.45 -1.65
CA MET A 56 -23.77 -18.63 -2.85
C MET A 56 -23.44 -19.48 -4.08
N ALA A 57 -24.46 -20.10 -4.66
CA ALA A 57 -24.39 -20.89 -5.87
C ALA A 57 -25.39 -20.43 -6.95
N THR A 58 -25.08 -20.68 -8.21
CA THR A 58 -26.02 -20.50 -9.32
C THR A 58 -27.18 -21.50 -9.22
N ALA A 59 -28.25 -21.30 -10.00
CA ALA A 59 -29.33 -22.28 -10.12
C ALA A 59 -28.87 -23.67 -10.61
N SER A 60 -27.70 -23.75 -11.25
CA SER A 60 -27.02 -24.99 -11.64
C SER A 60 -26.12 -25.60 -10.55
N GLY A 61 -26.07 -25.00 -9.35
CA GLY A 61 -25.28 -25.48 -8.21
C GLY A 61 -23.79 -25.08 -8.25
N GLN A 62 -23.38 -24.18 -9.16
CA GLN A 62 -21.98 -23.76 -9.25
C GLN A 62 -21.69 -22.65 -8.25
N VAL A 63 -20.67 -22.85 -7.40
CA VAL A 63 -20.29 -21.90 -6.34
C VAL A 63 -19.71 -20.62 -6.96
N THR A 64 -20.19 -19.46 -6.53
CA THR A 64 -19.80 -18.13 -7.06
C THR A 64 -19.23 -17.19 -6.00
N ASN A 65 -19.09 -17.66 -4.77
CA ASN A 65 -18.55 -16.92 -3.62
C ASN A 65 -17.18 -16.25 -3.91
N ALA A 66 -16.24 -16.98 -4.53
CA ALA A 66 -14.90 -16.48 -4.83
C ALA A 66 -14.94 -15.30 -5.80
N VAL A 67 -15.76 -15.41 -6.85
CA VAL A 67 -15.90 -14.37 -7.88
C VAL A 67 -16.57 -13.14 -7.28
N PHE A 68 -17.65 -13.32 -6.51
CA PHE A 68 -18.34 -12.23 -5.84
C PHE A 68 -17.43 -11.46 -4.87
N GLY A 69 -16.67 -12.18 -4.03
CA GLY A 69 -15.75 -11.57 -3.08
C GLY A 69 -14.56 -10.88 -3.74
N PHE A 70 -13.96 -11.49 -4.77
CA PHE A 70 -12.87 -10.88 -5.52
C PHE A 70 -13.32 -9.59 -6.20
N THR A 71 -14.44 -9.62 -6.93
CA THR A 71 -14.97 -8.45 -7.63
C THR A 71 -15.36 -7.34 -6.67
N SER A 72 -15.95 -7.67 -5.52
CA SER A 72 -16.29 -6.67 -4.49
C SER A 72 -15.03 -5.99 -3.95
N MET A 73 -14.01 -6.76 -3.56
CA MET A 73 -12.73 -6.23 -3.09
C MET A 73 -12.04 -5.36 -4.14
N PHE A 74 -12.09 -5.77 -5.42
CA PHE A 74 -11.55 -5.01 -6.53
C PHE A 74 -12.24 -3.66 -6.71
N ILE A 75 -13.57 -3.63 -6.71
CA ILE A 75 -14.36 -2.40 -6.85
C ILE A 75 -14.06 -1.45 -5.68
N TYR A 76 -13.96 -1.96 -4.46
CA TYR A 76 -13.58 -1.15 -3.30
C TYR A 76 -12.19 -0.53 -3.47
N MET A 77 -11.19 -1.31 -3.90
CA MET A 77 -9.83 -0.80 -4.11
C MET A 77 -9.75 0.28 -5.19
N VAL A 78 -10.43 0.10 -6.32
CA VAL A 78 -10.45 1.10 -7.41
C VAL A 78 -11.12 2.40 -6.95
N LYS A 79 -12.22 2.30 -6.20
CA LYS A 79 -12.92 3.47 -5.65
C LYS A 79 -12.08 4.24 -4.63
N ASP A 80 -11.38 3.53 -3.76
CA ASP A 80 -10.61 4.13 -2.66
C ASP A 80 -9.30 4.74 -3.14
N GLN A 81 -8.55 4.04 -3.99
CA GLN A 81 -7.23 4.51 -4.42
C GLN A 81 -7.28 5.62 -5.47
N GLN A 82 -8.39 5.73 -6.23
CA GLN A 82 -8.53 6.59 -7.42
C GLN A 82 -7.21 6.69 -8.21
N PRO A 83 -6.73 5.54 -8.73
CA PRO A 83 -5.45 5.48 -9.43
C PRO A 83 -5.46 6.27 -10.75
#